data_AF-A0A4R4KHL4-F1
#
_entry.id   AF-A0A4R4KHL4-F1
#
_cell.length_a   1.000
_cell.length_b   1.000
_cell.length_c   1.000
_cell.angle_alpha   90.00
_cell.angle_beta   90.00
_cell.angle_gamma   90.00
#
_symmetry.space_group_name_H-M   'P 1'
#
loop_
_entity.id
_entity.type
_entity.pdbx_description
1 polymer ?
#
loop_
_entity_poly.entity_id
_entity_poly.type
_entity_poly.pdbx_seq_one_letter_code
_entity_poly.pdbx_strand_id
1 'polypeptide(L)'
;MSQSAPVPKDLAQWVEQQIRDLTDLVAESKTVSDHDTDHQSQWTLNLLEELSRVETISRRVVHLLTAYALRNRLASATAVAKATGVTITAAQNRNGSGLA
;
A
#
# COMPACT_ATOMS: atom_id res chain seq x y z
N MET A 1 28.19 -6.15 11.58
CA MET A 1 27.45 -5.14 10.80
C MET A 1 26.70 -5.89 9.70
N SER A 2 25.40 -6.14 9.88
CA SER A 2 24.62 -6.90 8.90
C SER A 2 24.34 -6.01 7.70
N GLN A 3 24.96 -6.28 6.56
CA GLN A 3 24.62 -5.63 5.30
C GLN A 3 23.15 -5.98 5.00
N SER A 4 22.28 -4.97 5.03
CA SER A 4 20.91 -5.11 4.53
C SER A 4 21.00 -5.52 3.07
N ALA A 5 20.46 -6.70 2.74
CA ALA A 5 20.38 -7.15 1.37
C ALA A 5 19.67 -6.08 0.50
N PRO A 6 20.16 -5.82 -0.72
CA PRO A 6 19.51 -4.85 -1.61
C PRO A 6 18.05 -5.26 -1.84
N VAL A 7 17.17 -4.25 -2.00
CA VAL A 7 15.75 -4.49 -2.30
C VAL A 7 15.66 -5.37 -3.56
N PRO A 8 14.91 -6.49 -3.51
CA PRO A 8 14.72 -7.33 -4.69
C PRO A 8 14.24 -6.49 -5.87
N LYS A 9 14.89 -6.65 -7.03
CA LYS A 9 14.57 -5.84 -8.23
C LYS A 9 13.10 -5.95 -8.63
N ASP A 10 12.55 -7.16 -8.54
CA ASP A 10 11.14 -7.43 -8.86
C ASP A 10 10.17 -6.67 -7.93
N LEU A 11 10.54 -6.52 -6.65
CA LEU A 11 9.76 -5.74 -5.69
C LEU A 11 9.81 -4.26 -6.03
N ALA A 12 11.01 -3.73 -6.32
CA ALA A 12 11.17 -2.34 -6.70
C ALA A 12 10.39 -2.00 -7.97
N GLN A 13 10.51 -2.83 -9.02
CA GLN A 13 9.77 -2.67 -10.27
C GLN A 13 8.26 -2.74 -10.09
N TRP A 14 7.77 -3.67 -9.26
CA TRP A 14 6.35 -3.78 -8.97
C TRP A 14 5.82 -2.54 -8.24
N VAL A 15 6.52 -2.04 -7.21
CA VAL A 15 6.14 -0.81 -6.50
C VAL A 15 6.13 0.40 -7.43
N GLU A 16 7.17 0.55 -8.26
CA GLU A 16 7.23 1.62 -9.26
C GLU A 16 6.06 1.57 -10.24
N GLN A 17 5.65 0.37 -10.69
CA GLN A 17 4.48 0.23 -11.56
C GLN A 17 3.21 0.66 -10.84
N GLN A 18 3.00 0.23 -9.60
CA GLN A 18 1.82 0.65 -8.83
C GLN A 18 1.78 2.17 -8.62
N ILE A 19 2.92 2.82 -8.39
CA ILE A 19 2.98 4.30 -8.28
C ILE A 19 2.61 4.98 -9.61
N ARG A 20 3.04 4.44 -10.75
CA ARG A 20 2.65 4.94 -12.07
C ARG A 20 1.15 4.80 -12.27
N ASP A 21 0.60 3.60 -12.06
CA ASP A 21 -0.83 3.32 -12.18
C ASP A 21 -1.65 4.29 -11.32
N LEU A 22 -1.25 4.52 -10.07
CA LEU A 22 -1.88 5.48 -9.17
C LEU A 22 -1.84 6.92 -9.69
N THR A 23 -0.72 7.32 -10.31
CA THR A 23 -0.55 8.68 -10.85
C THR A 23 -1.45 8.89 -12.06
N ASP A 24 -1.56 7.88 -12.92
CA ASP A 24 -2.41 7.90 -14.12
C ASP A 24 -3.89 7.99 -13.72
N LEU A 25 -4.34 7.17 -12.75
CA LEU A 25 -5.70 7.22 -12.22
C LEU A 25 -6.05 8.59 -11.61
N VAL A 26 -5.11 9.20 -10.88
CA VAL A 26 -5.32 10.55 -10.33
C VAL A 26 -5.39 11.59 -11.46
N ALA A 27 -4.60 11.45 -12.52
CA ALA A 27 -4.67 12.35 -13.67
C ALA A 27 -6.01 12.22 -14.42
N GLU A 28 -6.48 10.98 -14.66
CA GLU A 28 -7.78 10.70 -15.27
C GLU A 28 -8.93 11.30 -14.45
N SER A 29 -8.90 11.15 -13.12
CA SER A 29 -9.92 11.72 -12.23
C SER A 29 -10.05 13.24 -12.32
N LYS A 30 -8.95 13.94 -12.63
CA LYS A 30 -8.95 15.41 -12.85
C LYS A 30 -9.61 15.78 -14.16
N THR A 31 -9.41 15.00 -15.23
CA THR A 31 -10.02 15.26 -16.54
C THR A 31 -11.53 15.04 -16.54
N VAL A 32 -12.03 14.16 -15.68
CA VAL A 32 -13.46 13.90 -15.50
C VAL A 32 -14.19 15.11 -14.88
N SER A 33 -13.49 16.06 -14.25
CA SER A 33 -14.10 17.27 -13.62
C SER A 33 -14.64 18.33 -14.61
N ASP A 34 -14.37 18.23 -15.91
CA ASP A 34 -14.89 19.17 -16.90
C ASP A 34 -16.23 18.70 -17.49
N HIS A 35 -17.32 19.33 -17.01
CA HIS A 35 -18.66 19.46 -17.62
C HIS A 35 -19.63 18.26 -17.51
N ASP A 36 -20.67 18.40 -16.67
CA ASP A 36 -22.04 18.77 -17.07
C ASP A 36 -23.01 18.47 -15.91
N THR A 37 -23.95 19.37 -15.64
CA THR A 37 -24.78 19.38 -14.42
C THR A 37 -25.72 18.18 -14.31
N ASP A 38 -26.08 17.58 -15.45
CA ASP A 38 -26.91 16.36 -15.53
C ASP A 38 -26.12 15.06 -15.28
N HIS A 39 -24.78 15.13 -15.26
CA HIS A 39 -23.89 13.99 -15.07
C HIS A 39 -23.23 13.94 -13.69
N GLN A 40 -23.65 14.77 -12.73
CA GLN A 40 -23.02 14.85 -11.40
C GLN A 40 -23.01 13.53 -10.62
N SER A 41 -24.08 12.73 -10.73
CA SER A 41 -24.17 11.42 -10.08
C SER A 41 -23.21 10.41 -10.72
N GLN A 42 -23.18 10.34 -12.05
CA GLN A 42 -22.26 9.47 -12.79
C GLN A 42 -20.79 9.89 -12.58
N TRP A 43 -20.52 11.19 -12.58
CA TRP A 43 -19.23 11.77 -12.24
C TRP A 43 -18.77 11.35 -10.83
N THR A 44 -19.65 11.51 -9.84
CA THR A 44 -19.34 11.16 -8.44
C THR A 44 -19.07 9.66 -8.30
N LEU A 45 -19.87 8.81 -8.96
CA LEU A 45 -19.68 7.36 -8.93
C LEU A 45 -18.37 6.94 -9.59
N ASN A 46 -18.04 7.50 -10.75
CA ASN A 46 -16.77 7.23 -11.43
C ASN A 46 -15.58 7.67 -10.57
N LEU A 47 -15.64 8.85 -9.96
CA LEU A 47 -14.60 9.34 -9.07
C LEU A 47 -14.43 8.44 -7.83
N LEU A 48 -15.55 7.99 -7.23
CA LEU A 48 -15.51 7.06 -6.09
C LEU A 48 -14.92 5.70 -6.49
N GLU A 49 -15.22 5.18 -7.68
CA GLU A 49 -14.63 3.95 -8.19
C GLU A 49 -13.11 4.07 -8.33
N GLU A 50 -12.63 5.16 -8.94
CA GLU A 50 -11.20 5.39 -9.11
C GLU A 50 -10.48 5.61 -7.77
N LEU A 51 -11.07 6.36 -6.85
CA LEU A 51 -10.53 6.50 -5.49
C LEU A 51 -10.48 5.17 -4.73
N SER A 52 -11.48 4.30 -4.94
CA SER A 52 -11.50 2.95 -4.34
C SER A 52 -10.40 2.04 -4.91
N ARG A 53 -10.12 2.14 -6.22
CA ARG A 53 -8.98 1.45 -6.85
C ARG A 53 -7.65 1.95 -6.30
N VAL A 54 -7.49 3.28 -6.18
CA VAL A 54 -6.32 3.91 -5.55
C VAL A 54 -6.11 3.42 -4.12
N GLU A 55 -7.16 3.37 -3.31
CA GLU A 55 -7.12 2.89 -1.93
C GLU A 55 -6.71 1.40 -1.87
N THR A 56 -7.24 0.58 -2.79
CA THR A 56 -6.94 -0.86 -2.87
C THR A 56 -5.48 -1.11 -3.21
N ILE A 57 -4.96 -0.42 -4.25
CA ILE A 57 -3.56 -0.52 -4.66
C ILE A 57 -2.64 -0.04 -3.53
N SER A 58 -2.95 1.12 -2.95
CA SER A 58 -2.16 1.70 -1.85
C SER A 58 -2.07 0.76 -0.65
N ARG A 59 -3.20 0.14 -0.24
CA ARG A 59 -3.20 -0.85 0.85
C ARG A 59 -2.35 -2.07 0.53
N ARG A 60 -2.41 -2.59 -0.70
CA ARG A 60 -1.58 -3.73 -1.13
C ARG A 60 -0.09 -3.41 -1.06
N VAL A 61 0.31 -2.23 -1.56
CA VAL A 61 1.70 -1.76 -1.50
C VAL A 61 2.17 -1.63 -0.06
N VAL A 62 1.38 -0.98 0.81
CA VAL A 62 1.71 -0.83 2.24
C VAL A 62 1.86 -2.18 2.93
N HIS A 63 0.96 -3.14 2.70
CA HIS A 63 1.06 -4.48 3.29
C HIS A 63 2.32 -5.22 2.83
N LEU A 64 2.62 -5.17 1.53
CA LEU A 64 3.75 -5.90 0.97
C LEU A 64 5.08 -5.31 1.45
N LEU A 65 5.21 -3.98 1.46
CA LEU A 65 6.37 -3.28 2.01
C LEU A 65 6.53 -3.50 3.52
N THR A 66 5.42 -3.53 4.27
CA THR A 66 5.43 -3.87 5.70
C THR A 66 5.96 -5.28 5.92
N ALA A 67 5.42 -6.27 5.21
CA ALA A 67 5.88 -7.66 5.30
C ALA A 67 7.36 -7.79 4.94
N TYR A 68 7.80 -7.12 3.88
CA TYR A 68 9.20 -7.08 3.47
C TYR A 68 10.10 -6.45 4.54
N ALA A 69 9.73 -5.30 5.09
CA ALA A 69 10.52 -4.59 6.10
C ALA A 69 10.67 -5.41 7.39
N LEU A 70 9.60 -6.05 7.85
CA LEU A 70 9.63 -6.90 9.05
C LEU A 70 10.42 -8.19 8.83
N ARG A 71 10.17 -8.90 7.72
CA ARG A 71 10.85 -10.16 7.40
C ARG A 71 12.36 -9.99 7.29
N ASN A 72 12.80 -8.87 6.71
CA ASN A 72 14.23 -8.57 6.51
C ASN A 72 14.85 -7.74 7.64
N ARG A 73 14.10 -7.46 8.72
CA ARG A 73 14.55 -6.66 9.87
C ARG A 73 15.07 -5.27 9.50
N LEU A 74 14.50 -4.67 8.45
CA LEU A 74 14.87 -3.33 7.97
C LEU A 74 14.28 -2.22 8.85
N ALA A 75 13.15 -2.48 9.49
CA ALA A 75 12.49 -1.58 10.42
C ALA A 75 11.80 -2.38 11.55
N SER A 76 11.61 -1.75 12.71
CA SER A 76 10.82 -2.35 13.80
C SER A 76 9.33 -2.25 13.50
N ALA A 77 8.53 -3.15 14.09
CA ALA A 77 7.08 -3.10 13.99
C ALA A 77 6.51 -1.74 14.44
N THR A 78 7.08 -1.14 15.49
CA THR A 78 6.70 0.20 15.97
C THR A 78 6.99 1.27 14.92
N ALA A 79 8.16 1.23 14.25
CA ALA A 79 8.52 2.20 13.23
C ALA A 79 7.59 2.10 12.00
N VAL A 80 7.26 0.88 11.57
CA VAL A 80 6.34 0.66 10.45
C VAL A 80 4.91 1.08 10.80
N ALA A 81 4.43 0.73 12.00
CA ALA A 81 3.10 1.15 12.47
C ALA A 81 2.99 2.68 12.54
N LYS A 82 4.02 3.37 13.04
CA LYS A 82 4.07 4.83 13.08
C LYS A 82 4.06 5.46 11.68
N ALA A 83 4.75 4.87 10.71
CA ALA A 83 4.85 5.41 9.36
C ALA A 83 3.58 5.19 8.52
N THR A 84 2.86 4.09 8.76
CA THR A 84 1.73 3.67 7.92
C THR A 84 0.37 3.90 8.56
N GLY A 85 0.31 4.15 9.88
CA GLY A 85 -0.93 4.16 10.64
C GLY A 85 -1.60 2.77 10.74
N VAL A 86 -0.98 1.72 10.21
CA VAL A 86 -1.51 0.35 10.26
C VAL A 86 -1.17 -0.27 11.60
N THR A 87 -2.17 -0.87 12.25
CA THR A 87 -1.95 -1.68 13.44
C THR A 87 -1.26 -2.99 13.03
N ILE A 88 -0.01 -3.17 13.44
CA ILE A 88 0.72 -4.42 13.20
C ILE A 88 0.41 -5.38 14.34
N THR A 89 -0.60 -6.22 14.14
CA THR A 89 -0.81 -7.38 15.00
C THR A 89 0.23 -8.41 14.62
N ALA A 90 1.37 -8.42 15.32
CA ALA A 90 2.30 -9.52 15.24
C ALA A 90 1.54 -10.77 15.72
N ALA A 91 1.09 -11.62 14.79
CA ALA A 91 0.80 -13.01 15.10
C ALA A 91 2.15 -13.65 15.46
N GLN A 92 2.60 -13.41 16.69
CA GLN A 92 3.68 -14.17 17.29
C GLN A 92 3.17 -15.60 17.30
N ASN A 93 3.67 -16.39 16.34
CA ASN A 93 3.49 -17.82 16.36
C ASN A 93 3.88 -18.26 17.77
N ARG A 94 2.90 -18.77 18.53
CA ARG A 94 3.11 -19.33 19.86
C ARG A 94 3.94 -20.61 19.71
N ASN A 95 5.23 -20.45 19.41
CA ASN A 95 6.26 -21.40 19.80
C ASN A 95 6.79 -21.03 21.18
N GLY A 96 5.91 -20.47 22.03
CA GLY A 96 6.15 -20.39 23.46
C GLY A 96 6.11 -21.81 24.01
N SER A 97 7.28 -22.24 24.48
CA SER A 97 7.48 -23.10 25.65
C SER A 97 6.21 -23.71 26.25
N GLY A 98 6.12 -25.03 26.19
CA GLY A 98 5.07 -25.79 26.85
C GLY A 98 5.22 -27.29 26.73
N LEU A 99 6.40 -27.82 27.08
CA LEU A 99 6.65 -29.18 27.58
C LEU A 99 7.93 -29.05 28.44
N ALA A 100 7.99 -28.86 29.75
CA ALA A 100 7.11 -29.17 30.89
C ALA A 100 6.55 -30.59 30.86
#